data_AF-A0A9E4AZK1-F1
#
_entry.id   AF-A0A9E4AZK1-F1
#
_cell.length_a   1.000
_cell.length_b   1.000
_cell.length_c   1.000
_cell.angle_alpha   90.00
_cell.angle_beta   90.00
_cell.angle_gamma   90.00
#
_symmetry.space_group_name_H-M   'P 1'
#
loop_
_entity.id
_entity.type
_entity.pdbx_description
1 polymer ?
#
loop_
_entity_poly.entity_id
_entity_poly.type
_entity_poly.pdbx_seq_one_letter_code
_entity_poly.pdbx_strand_id
1 'polypeptide(L)' 'MNDIQEVLSRLQAKGWTVAAIADDLGLKRVTVARWKIGVHYPANPSIAKQALKQLDARKRIPKRKRYKQRRSS' A
#
# COMPACT_ATOMS: atom_id res chain seq x y z
N MET A 1 -15.94 -6.63 4.36
CA MET A 1 -14.51 -6.47 4.00
C MET A 1 -14.47 -6.02 2.55
N ASN A 2 -13.81 -4.90 2.21
CA ASN A 2 -13.75 -4.45 0.81
C ASN A 2 -12.59 -5.15 0.08
N ASP A 3 -12.74 -5.43 -1.22
CA ASP A 3 -11.74 -6.07 -2.07
C ASP A 3 -10.33 -5.47 -1.92
N ILE A 4 -10.26 -4.13 -1.82
CA ILE A 4 -9.00 -3.41 -1.65
C ILE A 4 -8.35 -3.72 -0.31
N GLN A 5 -9.15 -3.81 0.76
CA GLN A 5 -8.67 -4.13 2.11
C GLN A 5 -8.18 -5.58 2.18
N GLU A 6 -8.82 -6.50 1.46
CA GLU A 6 -8.35 -7.88 1.36
C GLU A 6 -6.99 -7.97 0.67
N VAL A 7 -6.82 -7.31 -0.48
CA VAL A 7 -5.54 -7.32 -1.19
C VAL A 7 -4.44 -6.63 -0.35
N LEU A 8 -4.76 -5.52 0.32
CA LEU A 8 -3.82 -4.87 1.25
C LEU A 8 -3.43 -5.78 2.42
N SER A 9 -4.37 -6.55 2.95
CA SER A 9 -4.11 -7.53 4.02
C SER A 9 -3.22 -8.67 3.55
N ARG A 10 -3.45 -9.19 2.33
CA ARG A 10 -2.58 -10.21 1.72
C ARG A 10 -1.16 -9.71 1.47
N LEU A 11 -1.03 -8.49 0.94
CA LEU A 11 0.27 -7.84 0.76
C LEU A 11 1.01 -7.70 2.11
N GLN A 12 0.32 -7.29 3.17
CA GLN A 12 0.91 -7.21 4.51
C GLN A 12 1.33 -8.57 5.06
N ALA A 13 0.52 -9.62 4.86
CA ALA A 13 0.90 -10.98 5.23
C ALA A 13 2.15 -11.46 4.49
N LYS A 14 2.36 -11.02 3.24
CA LYS A 14 3.60 -11.25 2.48
C LYS A 14 4.78 -10.38 2.93
N GLY A 15 4.59 -9.43 3.85
CA GLY A 15 5.65 -8.54 4.36
C GLY A 15 5.73 -7.18 3.67
N TRP A 16 4.77 -6.82 2.81
CA TRP A 16 4.69 -5.46 2.26
C TRP A 16 4.22 -4.48 3.33
N THR A 17 4.93 -3.37 3.47
CA THR A 17 4.49 -2.28 4.35
C THR A 17 3.59 -1.31 3.61
N VAL A 18 2.71 -0.61 4.34
CA VAL A 18 1.88 0.48 3.79
C VAL A 18 2.74 1.53 3.08
N ALA A 19 3.94 1.79 3.60
CA ALA A 19 4.88 2.71 2.98
C ALA A 19 5.43 2.19 1.65
N ALA A 20 5.80 0.91 1.56
CA ALA A 20 6.29 0.30 0.32
C ALA A 20 5.21 0.26 -0.77
N ILE A 21 3.98 -0.09 -0.39
CA ILE A 21 2.82 -0.06 -1.29
C ILE A 21 2.58 1.36 -1.79
N ALA A 22 2.66 2.36 -0.90
CA ALA A 22 2.49 3.76 -1.28
C ALA A 22 3.62 4.25 -2.22
N ASP A 23 4.87 3.88 -1.94
CA ASP A 23 6.04 4.24 -2.76
C ASP A 23 5.92 3.68 -4.18
N ASP A 24 5.52 2.41 -4.31
CA ASP A 24 5.37 1.75 -5.62
C ASP A 24 4.17 2.28 -6.42
N LEU A 25 3.07 2.62 -5.72
CA LEU A 25 1.91 3.24 -6.36
C LEU A 25 2.08 4.76 -6.60
N GLY A 26 3.17 5.37 -6.15
CA GLY A 26 3.36 6.83 -6.22
C GLY A 26 2.36 7.62 -5.38
N LEU A 27 1.76 7.00 -4.37
CA LEU A 27 0.74 7.59 -3.49
C LEU A 27 1.32 8.05 -2.16
N LYS A 28 0.61 8.95 -1.48
CA LYS A 28 0.92 9.28 -0.09
C LYS A 28 0.60 8.08 0.81
N ARG A 29 1.49 7.76 1.76
CA ARG A 29 1.26 6.72 2.78
C ARG A 29 -0.08 6.87 3.50
N VAL A 30 -0.50 8.11 3.75
CA VAL A 30 -1.78 8.40 4.42
C VAL A 30 -2.97 7.96 3.58
N THR A 31 -2.88 8.02 2.25
CA THR A 31 -3.93 7.58 1.33
C THR A 31 -4.13 6.08 1.45
N VAL A 32 -3.05 5.30 1.37
CA VAL A 32 -3.11 3.83 1.52
C VAL A 32 -3.54 3.43 2.94
N ALA A 33 -3.10 4.16 3.97
CA ALA A 33 -3.56 3.95 5.34
C ALA A 33 -5.07 4.16 5.49
N ARG A 34 -5.62 5.22 4.88
CA ARG A 34 -7.07 5.52 4.87
C ARG A 34 -7.87 4.45 4.13
N TRP A 35 -7.34 3.90 3.04
CA TRP A 35 -7.97 2.78 2.32
C TRP A 35 -8.01 1.52 3.19
N LYS A 36 -6.94 1.23 3.93
CA LYS A 36 -6.87 0.10 4.85
C LYS A 36 -7.95 0.18 5.95
N ILE A 37 -8.14 1.35 6.55
CA ILE A 37 -9.14 1.54 7.62
C ILE A 37 -10.56 1.82 7.10
N GLY A 38 -10.75 1.92 5.78
CA GLY A 38 -12.06 2.13 5.16
C GLY A 38 -12.62 3.56 5.25
N VAL A 39 -11.81 4.53 5.67
CA VAL A 39 -12.22 5.94 5.81
C VAL A 39 -12.33 6.65 4.46
N HIS A 40 -11.54 6.22 3.47
CA HIS A 40 -11.56 6.82 2.14
C HIS A 40 -11.39 5.73 1.09
N TYR A 41 -12.04 5.89 -0.05
CA TYR A 41 -11.90 4.99 -1.19
C TYR A 41 -11.15 5.65 -2.34
N PRO A 42 -10.41 4.89 -3.16
CA PRO A 42 -9.86 5.44 -4.40
C PRO A 42 -11.01 5.91 -5.30
N ALA A 43 -10.79 6.98 -6.06
CA ALA A 43 -11.75 7.45 -7.06
C ALA A 43 -12.08 6.33 -8.08
N ASN A 44 -11.09 5.50 -8.43
CA ASN A 44 -11.24 4.36 -9.32
C ASN A 44 -10.82 3.06 -8.61
N PRO A 45 -11.75 2.36 -7.94
CA PRO A 45 -11.44 1.16 -7.15
C PRO A 45 -10.91 0.01 -8.02
N SER A 46 -11.37 -0.13 -9.27
CA SER A 46 -10.90 -1.15 -10.20
C SER A 46 -9.41 -0.99 -10.55
N ILE A 47 -8.97 0.23 -10.83
CA ILE A 47 -7.56 0.54 -11.14
C ILE A 47 -6.69 0.31 -9.91
N ALA A 48 -7.13 0.80 -8.74
CA ALA A 48 -6.41 0.60 -7.49
C ALA A 48 -6.26 -0.90 -7.16
N LYS A 49 -7.33 -1.69 -7.32
CA LYS A 49 -7.32 -3.14 -7.13
C LYS A 49 -6.35 -3.83 -8.09
N GLN A 50 -6.34 -3.43 -9.36
CA GLN A 50 -5.45 -4.03 -10.37
C GLN A 50 -3.98 -3.70 -10.08
N ALA A 51 -3.66 -2.47 -9.69
CA ALA A 51 -2.31 -2.09 -9.30
C ALA A 51 -1.83 -2.86 -8.05
N LEU A 52 -2.70 -3.04 -7.04
CA LEU A 52 -2.40 -3.86 -5.87
C LEU A 52 -2.21 -5.34 -6.21
N LYS A 53 -2.98 -5.89 -7.16
CA LYS A 53 -2.78 -7.27 -7.65
C LYS A 53 -1.46 -7.43 -8.40
N GLN A 54 -1.04 -6.43 -9.18
CA GLN A 54 0.27 -6.45 -9.83
C GLN A 54 1.42 -6.45 -8.80
N LEU A 55 1.26 -5.70 -7.70
CA LEU A 55 2.19 -5.76 -6.57
C LEU A 55 2.23 -7.15 -5.93
N ASP A 56 1.08 -7.80 -5.78
CA ASP A 56 0.98 -9.13 -5.18
C ASP A 56 1.65 -10.22 -6.04
N ALA A 57 1.59 -10.06 -7.37
CA ALA A 57 2.25 -10.92 -8.34
C ALA A 57 3.77 -10.70 -8.43
N ARG A 58 4.28 -9.56 -7.95
CA ARG A 58 5.72 -9.27 -7.94
C ARG A 58 6.42 -10.05 -6.83
N LYS A 59 7.42 -10.86 -7.20
CA LYS A 59 8.28 -11.65 -6.28
C LYS A 59 9.21 -10.79 -5.40
N ARG A 60 9.36 -9.49 -5.71
CA ARG A 60 10.32 -8.59 -5.06
C ARG A 60 9.63 -7.71 -4.03
N ILE A 61 9.81 -8.02 -2.75
CA ILE A 61 9.46 -7.10 -1.65
C ILE A 61 10.55 -6.02 -1.61
N PRO A 62 10.24 -4.73 -1.84
CA PRO A 62 11.23 -3.68 -1.78
C PRO A 62 11.80 -3.59 -0.35
N LYS A 63 13.04 -4.06 -0.14
CA LYS A 63 13.80 -3.91 1.11
C LYS A 63 14.24 -2.45 1.34
N ARG A 64 13.40 -1.46 1.03
CA ARG A 64 13.68 -0.08 1.44
C ARG A 64 13.29 0.06 2.91
N LYS A 65 14.21 -0.36 3.79
CA LYS A 65 14.32 0.16 5.16
C LYS A 65 14.43 1.68 5.01
N ARG A 66 13.30 2.39 5.06
CA ARG A 66 13.31 3.84 5.24
C ARG A 66 13.67 4.04 6.71
N TYR A 67 14.97 4.10 7.00
CA TYR A 67 15.45 4.60 8.28
C TYR A 67 14.77 5.96 8.47
N LYS A 68 14.17 6.18 9.66
CA LYS A 68 13.55 7.46 10.00
C LYS A 68 14.53 8.57 9.61
N GLN A 69 14.24 9.35 8.57
CA GLN A 69 14.77 10.70 8.57
C GLN A 69 14.10 11.34 9.79
N ARG A 70 14.89 11.54 10.86
CA ARG A 70 14.57 12.50 11.91
C ARG A 70 14.16 13.76 11.18
N ARG A 71 12.87 14.11 11.24
CA ARG A 71 12.45 15.49 11.01
C ARG A 71 13.04 16.26 12.18
N SER A 72 14.20 16.85 11.96
CA SER A 72 14.70 17.98 12.73
C SER A 72 14.02 19.21 12.16
N SER A 73 13.18 19.85 12.96
CA SER A 73 12.90 21.30 13.00
C SER A 73 11.73 21.53 13.93
#